data_AF-A0A2J7ZGL0-F1
#
_entry.id   AF-A0A2J7ZGL0-F1
#
_cell.length_a   1.000
_cell.length_b   1.000
_cell.length_c   1.000
_cell.angle_alpha   90.00
_cell.angle_beta   90.00
_cell.angle_gamma   90.00
#
_symmetry.space_group_name_H-M   'P 1'
#
loop_
_entity.id
_entity.type
_entity.pdbx_description
1 polymer ?
#
loop_
_entity_poly.entity_id
_entity_poly.type
_entity_poly.pdbx_seq_one_letter_code
_entity_poly.pdbx_strand_id
1 'polypeptide(L)'
;ALDNMGHVYTSNVMVAYDYALRMGAHVVSCSFGPRSLNLQPDARELALDAQEVRLYEQAVRPMAQKGVLLVAAAGNDDTDLDQLRDVNMSYLPCTLDLPNVVCVAASDSDNQIYRKDYTSRPSQASNTGRATVHIAAPGSDIDSTLLGGAYGNKSGTSMATPIVAGAAALVLSVLGAADGNFYQ
;
A
#
# COMPACT_ATOMS: atom_id res chain seq x y z
N ALA A 1 3.09 11.97 5.28
CA ALA A 1 4.15 11.06 4.81
C ALA A 1 4.78 11.54 3.49
N LEU A 2 3.97 12.04 2.54
CA LEU A 2 4.42 12.47 1.21
C LEU A 2 4.81 13.98 1.20
N ASP A 3 5.74 14.37 0.33
CA ASP A 3 6.01 15.78 0.00
C ASP A 3 4.99 16.33 -1.02
N ASN A 4 5.13 17.59 -1.45
CA ASN A 4 4.25 18.23 -2.43
C ASN A 4 4.38 17.67 -3.86
N MET A 5 5.37 16.81 -4.11
CA MET A 5 5.58 16.10 -5.38
C MET A 5 5.13 14.64 -5.30
N GLY A 6 4.65 14.17 -4.15
CA GLY A 6 4.26 12.79 -3.93
C GLY A 6 5.42 11.85 -3.64
N HIS A 7 6.60 12.36 -3.27
CA HIS A 7 7.71 11.51 -2.84
C HIS A 7 7.52 11.03 -1.41
N VAL A 8 7.88 9.76 -1.20
CA VAL A 8 7.85 9.10 0.10
C VAL A 8 9.26 9.13 0.68
N TYR A 9 9.34 9.46 1.97
CA TYR A 9 10.56 9.29 2.76
C TYR A 9 10.27 8.33 3.89
N THR A 10 11.08 7.29 4.05
CA THR A 10 10.93 6.26 5.08
C THR A 10 10.78 6.88 6.48
N SER A 11 11.59 7.91 6.79
CA SER A 11 11.50 8.65 8.05
C SER A 11 10.11 9.25 8.30
N ASN A 12 9.50 9.86 7.28
CA ASN A 12 8.15 10.43 7.37
C ASN A 12 7.07 9.34 7.50
N VAL A 13 7.29 8.17 6.89
CA VAL A 13 6.40 7.01 7.04
C VAL A 13 6.44 6.50 8.48
N MET A 14 7.63 6.32 9.05
CA MET A 14 7.78 5.85 10.44
C MET A 14 7.10 6.79 11.44
N VAL A 15 7.26 8.11 11.27
CA VAL A 15 6.57 9.11 12.10
C VAL A 15 5.04 9.04 11.92
N ALA A 16 4.56 8.81 10.69
CA ALA A 16 3.13 8.68 10.43
C ALA A 16 2.53 7.40 11.07
N TYR A 17 3.27 6.28 11.07
CA TYR A 17 2.87 5.05 11.73
C TYR A 17 2.82 5.20 13.26
N ASP A 18 3.85 5.79 13.87
CA ASP A 18 3.85 6.10 15.30
C ASP A 18 2.68 7.03 15.67
N TYR A 19 2.42 8.06 14.88
CA TYR A 19 1.26 8.93 15.06
C TYR A 19 -0.07 8.16 14.97
N ALA A 20 -0.27 7.37 13.91
CA ALA A 20 -1.50 6.58 13.73
C ALA A 20 -1.74 5.64 14.92
N LEU A 21 -0.69 5.00 15.42
CA LEU A 21 -0.76 4.13 16.59
C LEU A 21 -1.14 4.87 17.87
N ARG A 22 -0.57 6.07 18.10
CA ARG A 22 -0.91 6.93 19.24
C ARG A 22 -2.33 7.46 19.20
N MET A 23 -2.85 7.70 18.00
CA MET A 23 -4.23 8.14 17.80
C MET A 23 -5.26 6.99 17.87
N GLY A 24 -4.83 5.74 18.08
CA GLY A 24 -5.72 4.59 18.15
C GLY A 24 -6.33 4.20 16.80
N ALA A 25 -5.60 4.40 15.70
CA ALA A 25 -6.05 3.94 14.39
C ALA A 25 -6.14 2.41 14.36
N HIS A 26 -7.24 1.88 13.82
CA HIS A 26 -7.46 0.44 13.63
C HIS A 26 -7.15 -0.03 12.21
N VAL A 27 -7.21 0.89 11.24
CA VAL A 27 -6.87 0.66 9.83
C VAL A 27 -5.99 1.80 9.35
N VAL A 28 -4.91 1.48 8.66
CA VAL A 28 -4.00 2.45 8.04
C VAL A 28 -3.92 2.17 6.54
N SER A 29 -4.32 3.16 5.73
CA SER A 29 -4.28 3.09 4.27
C SER A 29 -2.98 3.67 3.73
N CYS A 30 -2.18 2.84 3.06
CA CYS A 30 -0.85 3.17 2.53
C CYS A 30 -0.88 3.18 1.00
N SER A 31 -1.31 4.29 0.41
CA SER A 31 -1.38 4.49 -1.05
C SER A 31 -0.03 4.87 -1.68
N PHE A 32 1.07 4.29 -1.20
CA PHE A 32 2.43 4.63 -1.58
C PHE A 32 3.32 3.38 -1.69
N GLY A 33 4.46 3.51 -2.38
CA GLY A 33 5.46 2.47 -2.59
C GLY A 33 6.86 3.06 -2.79
N PRO A 34 7.87 2.23 -3.08
CA PRO A 34 9.20 2.71 -3.45
C PRO A 34 9.14 3.61 -4.69
N ARG A 35 10.10 4.53 -4.81
CA ARG A 35 10.18 5.47 -5.95
C ARG A 35 10.40 4.75 -7.28
N SER A 36 11.14 3.66 -7.26
CA SER A 36 11.48 2.86 -8.43
C SER A 36 11.71 1.43 -8.00
N LEU A 37 11.16 0.49 -8.77
CA LEU A 37 11.56 -0.91 -8.71
C LEU A 37 12.94 -1.10 -9.33
N ASN A 38 13.75 -1.94 -8.71
CA ASN A 38 15.02 -2.40 -9.26
C ASN A 38 15.04 -3.93 -9.29
N LEU A 39 14.97 -4.50 -10.51
CA LEU A 39 15.03 -5.95 -10.73
C LEU A 39 16.46 -6.45 -10.98
N GLN A 40 17.47 -5.57 -10.91
CA GLN A 40 18.89 -5.91 -11.04
C GLN A 40 19.70 -5.13 -10.00
N PRO A 41 19.40 -5.30 -8.70
CA PRO A 41 20.05 -4.54 -7.65
C PRO A 41 21.52 -4.92 -7.50
N ASP A 42 22.36 -3.93 -7.19
CA ASP A 42 23.72 -4.19 -6.73
C ASP A 42 23.75 -4.54 -5.22
N ALA A 43 24.93 -4.96 -4.73
CA ALA A 43 25.08 -5.36 -3.33
C ALA A 43 24.78 -4.24 -2.32
N ARG A 44 24.98 -2.98 -2.70
CA ARG A 44 24.69 -1.83 -1.83
C ARG A 44 23.18 -1.59 -1.78
N GLU A 45 22.49 -1.67 -2.90
CA GLU A 45 21.03 -1.52 -2.98
C GLU A 45 20.33 -2.61 -2.18
N LEU A 46 20.77 -3.87 -2.27
CA LEU A 46 20.27 -4.95 -1.42
C LEU A 46 20.45 -4.69 0.07
N ALA A 47 21.60 -4.15 0.47
CA ALA A 47 21.86 -3.82 1.87
C ALA A 47 20.96 -2.67 2.38
N LEU A 48 20.64 -1.71 1.52
CA LEU A 48 19.73 -0.60 1.81
C LEU A 48 18.28 -1.08 1.90
N ASP A 49 17.81 -1.92 0.95
CA ASP A 49 16.48 -2.52 1.00
C ASP A 49 16.29 -3.33 2.29
N ALA A 50 17.24 -4.22 2.61
CA ALA A 50 17.19 -4.99 3.84
C ALA A 50 17.16 -4.11 5.11
N GLN A 51 17.84 -2.94 5.09
CA GLN A 51 17.75 -1.98 6.19
C GLN A 51 16.37 -1.32 6.26
N GLU A 52 15.81 -0.94 5.11
CA GLU A 52 14.48 -0.35 5.03
C GLU A 52 13.40 -1.33 5.49
N VAL A 53 13.44 -2.59 5.06
CA VAL A 53 12.57 -3.67 5.54
C VAL A 53 12.59 -3.76 7.06
N ARG A 54 13.78 -3.75 7.69
CA ARG A 54 13.90 -3.79 9.16
C ARG A 54 13.24 -2.59 9.83
N LEU A 55 13.32 -1.40 9.23
CA LEU A 55 12.65 -0.20 9.77
C LEU A 55 11.12 -0.33 9.69
N TYR A 56 10.60 -0.78 8.55
CA TYR A 56 9.17 -1.04 8.38
C TYR A 56 8.69 -2.12 9.36
N GLU A 57 9.41 -3.24 9.50
CA GLU A 57 9.05 -4.26 10.47
C GLU A 57 9.02 -3.72 11.90
N GLN A 58 10.03 -2.95 12.31
CA GLN A 58 10.08 -2.35 13.65
C GLN A 58 8.90 -1.41 13.92
N ALA A 59 8.46 -0.66 12.92
CA ALA A 59 7.33 0.25 13.06
C ALA A 59 5.96 -0.46 12.99
N VAL A 60 5.83 -1.51 12.18
CA VAL A 60 4.54 -2.18 11.93
C VAL A 60 4.29 -3.31 12.93
N ARG A 61 5.31 -3.97 13.50
CA ARG A 61 5.13 -5.02 14.52
C ARG A 61 4.29 -4.56 15.74
N PRO A 62 4.52 -3.39 16.36
CA PRO A 62 3.66 -2.90 17.43
C PRO A 62 2.23 -2.61 16.99
N MET A 63 2.02 -2.21 15.73
CA MET A 63 0.70 -2.00 15.15
C MET A 63 -0.03 -3.35 15.00
N ALA A 64 0.67 -4.37 14.50
CA ALA A 64 0.17 -5.74 14.39
C ALA A 64 -0.25 -6.31 15.75
N GLN A 65 0.57 -6.10 16.78
CA GLN A 65 0.29 -6.53 18.16
C GLN A 65 -0.95 -5.87 18.76
N LYS A 66 -1.33 -4.69 18.26
CA LYS A 66 -2.55 -3.96 18.66
C LYS A 66 -3.72 -4.19 17.70
N GLY A 67 -3.62 -5.16 16.81
CA GLY A 67 -4.67 -5.49 15.85
C GLY A 67 -4.91 -4.43 14.78
N VAL A 68 -3.94 -3.54 14.52
CA VAL A 68 -4.06 -2.51 13.49
C VAL A 68 -3.79 -3.13 12.12
N LEU A 69 -4.74 -3.01 11.20
CA LEU A 69 -4.61 -3.47 9.82
C LEU A 69 -3.90 -2.42 8.96
N LEU A 70 -2.83 -2.81 8.29
CA LEU A 70 -2.22 -2.03 7.20
C LEU A 70 -2.79 -2.50 5.87
N VAL A 71 -3.29 -1.57 5.06
CA VAL A 71 -3.75 -1.82 3.70
C VAL A 71 -2.84 -1.06 2.75
N ALA A 72 -2.10 -1.76 1.91
CA ALA A 72 -1.00 -1.21 1.13
C ALA A 72 -1.23 -1.37 -0.38
N ALA A 73 -0.88 -0.33 -1.15
CA ALA A 73 -0.93 -0.38 -2.60
C ALA A 73 0.13 -1.34 -3.17
N ALA A 74 -0.25 -2.16 -4.14
CA ALA A 74 0.69 -3.02 -4.85
C ALA A 74 1.67 -2.24 -5.74
N GLY A 75 1.32 -1.01 -6.15
CA GLY A 75 2.13 -0.21 -7.08
C GLY A 75 1.57 -0.19 -8.50
N ASN A 76 2.15 0.65 -9.37
CA ASN A 76 1.63 0.91 -10.71
C ASN A 76 2.69 0.73 -11.81
N ASP A 77 3.60 -0.20 -11.59
CA ASP A 77 4.83 -0.39 -12.37
C ASP A 77 4.72 -1.53 -13.39
N ASP A 78 3.53 -2.11 -13.57
CA ASP A 78 3.28 -3.27 -14.42
C ASP A 78 4.17 -4.49 -14.11
N THR A 79 4.45 -4.71 -12.82
CA THR A 79 5.40 -5.73 -12.37
C THR A 79 4.71 -6.81 -11.56
N ASP A 80 5.08 -8.06 -11.81
CA ASP A 80 4.76 -9.18 -10.91
C ASP A 80 5.71 -9.13 -9.70
N LEU A 81 5.19 -8.74 -8.53
CA LEU A 81 5.94 -8.58 -7.30
C LEU A 81 6.53 -9.89 -6.78
N ASP A 82 6.04 -11.05 -7.21
CA ASP A 82 6.63 -12.33 -6.82
C ASP A 82 8.05 -12.47 -7.36
N GLN A 83 8.39 -11.81 -8.48
CA GLN A 83 9.73 -11.79 -9.07
C GLN A 83 10.76 -11.04 -8.20
N LEU A 84 10.32 -10.17 -7.29
CA LEU A 84 11.23 -9.47 -6.39
C LEU A 84 11.90 -10.40 -5.38
N ARG A 85 11.25 -11.53 -5.09
CA ARG A 85 11.84 -12.58 -4.24
C ARG A 85 13.09 -13.18 -4.86
N ASP A 86 13.11 -13.32 -6.19
CA ASP A 86 14.25 -13.90 -6.92
C ASP A 86 15.51 -13.02 -6.85
N VAL A 87 15.32 -11.72 -6.62
CA VAL A 87 16.38 -10.73 -6.52
C VAL A 87 16.55 -10.15 -5.10
N ASN A 88 15.89 -10.75 -4.09
CA ASN A 88 15.92 -10.30 -2.70
C ASN A 88 15.60 -8.81 -2.50
N MET A 89 14.61 -8.30 -3.24
CA MET A 89 14.11 -6.92 -3.12
C MET A 89 12.70 -6.90 -2.54
N SER A 90 12.30 -5.73 -2.07
CA SER A 90 10.97 -5.50 -1.48
C SER A 90 10.20 -4.40 -2.21
N TYR A 91 8.87 -4.46 -2.14
CA TYR A 91 7.95 -3.38 -2.51
C TYR A 91 7.19 -2.93 -1.26
N LEU A 92 7.83 -2.08 -0.45
CA LEU A 92 7.30 -1.71 0.85
C LEU A 92 6.20 -0.64 0.75
N PRO A 93 5.14 -0.72 1.58
CA PRO A 93 4.89 -1.74 2.60
C PRO A 93 4.14 -2.98 2.08
N CYS A 94 3.74 -3.06 0.81
CA CYS A 94 2.94 -4.17 0.27
C CYS A 94 3.58 -5.56 0.47
N THR A 95 4.88 -5.71 0.25
CA THR A 95 5.59 -7.00 0.40
C THR A 95 6.09 -7.24 1.82
N LEU A 96 5.72 -6.41 2.80
CA LEU A 96 6.15 -6.59 4.18
C LEU A 96 5.51 -7.87 4.75
N ASP A 97 6.34 -8.85 5.14
CA ASP A 97 5.88 -10.15 5.64
C ASP A 97 5.40 -10.07 7.10
N LEU A 98 4.25 -9.44 7.28
CA LEU A 98 3.54 -9.35 8.55
C LEU A 98 2.06 -9.70 8.36
N PRO A 99 1.44 -10.41 9.32
CA PRO A 99 0.08 -10.95 9.15
C PRO A 99 -1.01 -9.87 9.11
N ASN A 100 -0.69 -8.63 9.50
CA ASN A 100 -1.62 -7.51 9.51
C ASN A 100 -1.46 -6.59 8.27
N VAL A 101 -0.76 -7.05 7.22
CA VAL A 101 -0.59 -6.30 5.97
C VAL A 101 -1.42 -6.93 4.87
N VAL A 102 -2.26 -6.12 4.21
CA VAL A 102 -3.04 -6.50 3.04
C VAL A 102 -2.53 -5.71 1.85
N CYS A 103 -1.94 -6.39 0.88
CA CYS A 103 -1.51 -5.78 -0.37
C CYS A 103 -2.62 -5.80 -1.44
N VAL A 104 -2.87 -4.65 -2.05
CA VAL A 104 -4.03 -4.36 -2.90
C VAL A 104 -3.61 -3.98 -4.33
N ALA A 105 -4.02 -4.81 -5.30
CA ALA A 105 -3.96 -4.47 -6.72
C ALA A 105 -5.20 -3.64 -7.14
N ALA A 106 -5.08 -2.96 -8.28
CA ALA A 106 -6.18 -2.23 -8.90
C ALA A 106 -6.85 -3.06 -10.00
N SER A 107 -8.18 -3.03 -10.04
CA SER A 107 -8.99 -3.57 -11.12
C SER A 107 -9.74 -2.48 -11.88
N ASP A 108 -10.15 -2.77 -13.10
CA ASP A 108 -11.05 -1.92 -13.90
C ASP A 108 -12.53 -2.36 -13.80
N SER A 109 -13.39 -1.70 -14.59
CA SER A 109 -14.84 -1.96 -14.62
C SER A 109 -15.20 -3.32 -15.22
N ASP A 110 -14.30 -3.95 -15.97
CA ASP A 110 -14.48 -5.29 -16.55
C ASP A 110 -13.93 -6.39 -15.63
N ASN A 111 -13.62 -6.04 -14.37
CA ASN A 111 -12.97 -6.89 -13.38
C ASN A 111 -11.61 -7.46 -13.84
N GLN A 112 -10.92 -6.75 -14.73
CA GLN A 112 -9.55 -7.09 -15.12
C GLN A 112 -8.56 -6.30 -14.27
N ILE A 113 -7.31 -6.74 -14.22
CA ILE A 113 -6.24 -5.94 -13.62
C ILE A 113 -6.13 -4.63 -14.39
N TYR A 114 -6.17 -3.51 -13.67
CA TYR A 114 -6.12 -2.19 -14.26
C TYR A 114 -4.82 -2.00 -15.05
N ARG A 115 -4.97 -1.63 -16.32
CA ARG A 115 -3.88 -1.25 -17.22
C ARG A 115 -4.28 0.02 -17.96
N LYS A 116 -3.40 1.01 -17.97
CA LYS A 116 -3.57 2.18 -18.82
C LYS A 116 -2.88 1.97 -20.16
N ASP A 117 -3.65 1.84 -21.22
CA ASP A 117 -3.11 1.76 -22.58
C ASP A 117 -2.63 3.15 -23.04
N TYR A 118 -1.37 3.47 -22.73
CA TYR A 118 -0.65 4.51 -23.43
C TYR A 118 0.41 3.88 -24.31
N THR A 119 0.26 4.04 -25.62
CA THR A 119 1.30 3.74 -26.63
C THR A 119 2.62 4.49 -26.38
N SER A 120 2.62 5.51 -25.51
CA SER A 120 3.79 6.34 -25.18
C SER A 120 4.30 6.19 -23.73
N ARG A 121 3.58 5.48 -22.83
CA ARG A 121 3.98 5.28 -21.42
C ARG A 121 3.49 3.92 -20.88
N PRO A 122 4.18 2.81 -21.20
CA PRO A 122 3.77 1.45 -20.84
C PRO A 122 3.74 1.14 -19.33
N SER A 123 4.06 2.09 -18.44
CA SER A 123 4.27 1.87 -17.00
C SER A 123 3.14 2.44 -16.12
N GLN A 124 1.87 2.25 -16.50
CA GLN A 124 0.72 2.65 -15.68
C GLN A 124 -0.29 1.50 -15.59
N ALA A 125 0.18 0.35 -15.11
CA ALA A 125 -0.66 -0.80 -14.81
C ALA A 125 -0.40 -1.25 -13.38
N SER A 126 -1.44 -1.79 -12.73
CA SER A 126 -1.29 -2.34 -11.38
C SER A 126 -0.20 -3.41 -11.37
N ASN A 127 0.65 -3.36 -10.36
CA ASN A 127 1.47 -4.53 -10.03
C ASN A 127 0.56 -5.71 -9.63
N THR A 128 1.09 -6.91 -9.81
CA THR A 128 0.42 -8.18 -9.53
C THR A 128 1.33 -9.07 -8.67
N GLY A 129 0.86 -10.25 -8.28
CA GLY A 129 1.65 -11.22 -7.53
C GLY A 129 0.75 -12.27 -6.92
N ARG A 130 0.89 -13.53 -7.34
CA ARG A 130 0.04 -14.61 -6.88
C ARG A 130 0.26 -14.94 -5.40
N ALA A 131 1.50 -14.83 -4.92
CA ALA A 131 1.88 -15.07 -3.54
C ALA A 131 1.90 -13.79 -2.69
N THR A 132 2.05 -12.62 -3.31
CA THR A 132 2.29 -11.35 -2.62
C THR A 132 1.07 -10.43 -2.57
N VAL A 133 0.26 -10.37 -3.64
CA VAL A 133 -0.96 -9.54 -3.67
C VAL A 133 -2.12 -10.33 -3.10
N HIS A 134 -2.81 -9.75 -2.13
CA HIS A 134 -3.88 -10.43 -1.37
C HIS A 134 -5.24 -10.27 -2.05
N ILE A 135 -5.51 -9.10 -2.63
CA ILE A 135 -6.81 -8.77 -3.22
C ILE A 135 -6.64 -7.71 -4.32
N ALA A 136 -7.56 -7.71 -5.28
CA ALA A 136 -7.75 -6.59 -6.21
C ALA A 136 -9.04 -5.85 -5.87
N ALA A 137 -9.05 -4.53 -6.00
CA ALA A 137 -10.22 -3.68 -5.80
C ALA A 137 -10.33 -2.60 -6.89
N PRO A 138 -11.51 -1.99 -7.09
CA PRO A 138 -11.70 -0.96 -8.11
C PRO A 138 -10.65 0.14 -8.01
N GLY A 139 -9.87 0.32 -9.07
CA GLY A 139 -8.82 1.32 -9.15
C GLY A 139 -8.72 2.00 -10.50
N SER A 140 -9.52 1.61 -11.49
CA SER A 140 -9.68 2.40 -12.73
C SER A 140 -10.81 3.40 -12.59
N ASP A 141 -10.54 4.62 -13.04
CA ASP A 141 -11.49 5.70 -13.19
C ASP A 141 -12.38 5.92 -11.96
N ILE A 142 -11.73 6.07 -10.81
CA ILE A 142 -12.40 6.29 -9.53
C ILE A 142 -12.59 7.79 -9.29
N ASP A 143 -13.85 8.21 -9.17
CA ASP A 143 -14.21 9.58 -8.79
C ASP A 143 -13.96 9.82 -7.30
N SER A 144 -13.26 10.91 -6.99
CA SER A 144 -12.98 11.31 -5.62
C SER A 144 -12.86 12.83 -5.48
N THR A 145 -12.74 13.30 -4.24
CA THR A 145 -12.57 14.71 -3.93
C THR A 145 -11.16 15.18 -4.29
N LEU A 146 -11.07 16.37 -4.88
CA LEU A 146 -9.82 17.09 -5.15
C LEU A 146 -9.73 18.34 -4.28
N LEU A 147 -8.53 18.92 -4.21
CA LEU A 147 -8.32 20.21 -3.55
C LEU A 147 -9.20 21.30 -4.18
N GLY A 148 -9.60 22.28 -3.36
CA GLY A 148 -10.46 23.38 -3.81
C GLY A 148 -11.95 23.02 -3.93
N GLY A 149 -12.39 21.92 -3.33
CA GLY A 149 -13.80 21.51 -3.31
C GLY A 149 -14.29 20.91 -4.63
N ALA A 150 -13.37 20.52 -5.51
CA ALA A 150 -13.70 19.88 -6.77
C ALA A 150 -13.82 18.36 -6.62
N TYR A 151 -14.41 17.74 -7.63
CA TYR A 151 -14.35 16.29 -7.84
C TYR A 151 -13.57 16.00 -9.10
N GLY A 152 -12.96 14.83 -9.15
CA GLY A 152 -12.34 14.36 -10.36
C GLY A 152 -11.93 12.92 -10.27
N ASN A 153 -11.55 12.42 -11.43
CA ASN A 153 -11.31 11.03 -11.66
C ASN A 153 -9.81 10.71 -11.60
N LYS A 154 -9.43 9.64 -10.91
CA LYS A 154 -8.05 9.12 -10.85
C LYS A 154 -8.03 7.60 -10.92
N SER A 155 -6.89 7.07 -11.36
CA SER A 155 -6.71 5.63 -11.55
C SER A 155 -5.36 5.16 -10.97
N GLY A 156 -5.34 3.94 -10.42
CA GLY A 156 -4.17 3.27 -9.87
C GLY A 156 -4.46 2.53 -8.55
N THR A 157 -3.47 1.77 -8.07
CA THR A 157 -3.54 1.07 -6.77
C THR A 157 -3.75 2.01 -5.59
N SER A 158 -3.34 3.28 -5.72
CA SER A 158 -3.63 4.32 -4.73
C SER A 158 -5.13 4.59 -4.54
N MET A 159 -5.98 4.30 -5.53
CA MET A 159 -7.45 4.42 -5.47
C MET A 159 -8.10 3.13 -4.98
N ALA A 160 -7.55 1.97 -5.34
CA ALA A 160 -8.01 0.67 -4.86
C ALA A 160 -7.78 0.48 -3.35
N THR A 161 -6.61 0.91 -2.85
CA THR A 161 -6.19 0.79 -1.44
C THR A 161 -7.21 1.38 -0.45
N PRO A 162 -7.66 2.65 -0.58
CA PRO A 162 -8.63 3.22 0.35
C PRO A 162 -10.02 2.57 0.27
N ILE A 163 -10.40 1.94 -0.85
CA ILE A 163 -11.65 1.16 -0.94
C ILE A 163 -11.57 -0.07 -0.03
N VAL A 164 -10.47 -0.82 -0.10
CA VAL A 164 -10.24 -1.98 0.78
C VAL A 164 -10.14 -1.54 2.24
N ALA A 165 -9.45 -0.44 2.52
CA ALA A 165 -9.37 0.11 3.88
C ALA A 165 -10.76 0.52 4.42
N GLY A 166 -11.60 1.13 3.59
CA GLY A 166 -12.98 1.48 3.93
C GLY A 166 -13.86 0.25 4.18
N ALA A 167 -13.74 -0.79 3.35
CA ALA A 167 -14.43 -2.06 3.56
C ALA A 167 -13.99 -2.74 4.87
N ALA A 168 -12.69 -2.76 5.16
CA ALA A 168 -12.18 -3.28 6.43
C ALA A 168 -12.70 -2.49 7.63
N ALA A 169 -12.73 -1.16 7.55
CA ALA A 169 -13.29 -0.30 8.59
C ALA A 169 -14.79 -0.56 8.82
N LEU A 170 -15.56 -0.83 7.76
CA LEU A 170 -16.97 -1.21 7.86
C LEU A 170 -17.15 -2.57 8.54
N VAL A 171 -16.30 -3.55 8.21
CA VAL A 171 -16.33 -4.86 8.89
C VAL A 171 -16.02 -4.69 10.38
N LEU A 172 -15.01 -3.90 10.73
CA LEU A 172 -14.65 -3.60 12.11
C LEU A 172 -15.74 -2.85 12.87
N SER A 173 -16.52 -1.99 12.21
CA SER A 173 -17.61 -1.26 12.88
C SER A 173 -18.79 -2.17 13.26
N VAL A 174 -18.96 -3.29 12.55
CA VAL A 174 -20.01 -4.27 12.81
C VAL A 174 -19.54 -5.36 13.78
N LEU A 175 -18.33 -5.88 13.59
CA LEU A 175 -17.81 -7.00 14.37
C LEU A 175 -17.09 -6.55 15.65
N GLY A 176 -16.68 -5.29 15.72
CA GLY A 176 -15.75 -4.77 16.72
C GLY A 176 -14.29 -5.11 16.37
N ALA A 177 -13.36 -4.31 16.89
CA ALA A 177 -11.95 -4.70 16.91
C ALA A 177 -11.75 -5.85 17.90
N ALA A 178 -10.82 -6.77 17.62
CA ALA A 178 -10.58 -7.99 18.41
C ALA A 178 -10.39 -7.72 19.93
N ASP A 179 -9.92 -6.52 20.29
CA ASP A 179 -9.64 -6.10 21.66
C ASP A 179 -10.50 -4.92 22.18
N GLY A 180 -11.68 -4.70 21.59
CA GLY A 180 -12.86 -4.14 22.27
C GLY A 180 -12.81 -2.77 22.96
N ASN A 181 -11.72 -2.00 22.96
CA ASN A 181 -11.69 -0.68 23.62
C ASN A 181 -11.97 0.46 22.63
N PHE A 182 -13.23 0.55 22.20
CA PHE A 182 -13.82 1.82 21.80
C PHE A 182 -13.94 2.68 23.07
N TYR A 183 -13.08 3.68 23.22
CA TYR A 183 -13.04 4.64 24.34
C TYR A 183 -12.63 4.04 25.70
N GLN A 184 -11.33 3.87 25.93
CA GLN A 184 -10.74 3.99 27.28
C GLN A 184 -9.46 4.82 27.22
#